data_AF-A0AB73BAM4-F1
#
_entry.id   AF-A0AB73BAM4-F1
#
_cell.length_a   1.000
_cell.length_b   1.000
_cell.length_c   1.000
_cell.angle_alpha   90.00
_cell.angle_beta   90.00
_cell.angle_gamma   90.00
#
_symmetry.space_group_name_H-M   'P 1'
#
loop_
_entity.id
_entity.type
_entity.pdbx_description
1 polymer ?
#
loop_
_entity_poly.entity_id
_entity_poly.type
_entity_poly.pdbx_seq_one_letter_code
_entity_poly.pdbx_strand_id
1 'polypeptide(L)'
;MGSTVHFFIPLGWSLQVPDGFNKTKYPSGQYETEEGVAAPTTDSAHFIFHQRVLEGSPHLPMEAGFEIAAKRTNTQPRESPPAILRTSHQTVVESMVELDYEPLTSGQNLNDDAPDELTRAFDYAVSELNILLRAIAMALEKPLRLVARESLPPTIPITISATKPWEMINKNALPDVEDLSVFNVNWNIPIAPDGTHDHDQLNTWIDAALVNLSTTGPFTTYGDFRREADLSFSQEGNYRTAIILYASACESLLDELLQHTLWEQNLRPEETARKFLTKRGSPRGIVDLVKNELGSLYSNSGWGRNTPEVIDRWITYVADLRNQAIHDGYIPTSSELRTCVETVNDLVEFLADQVFTARTTRPITALALLGQIGLEARGGWDEQFSSYETSLTDVNFRLRIFRRWGSVLSYFRTSNRKRTVPGAEQSTCYLVIYPQGKDGFFLVDQNGVMAQPITREEVILPDKAEEKIWNIKSLNTPLPAVIKLSYEKLDLLQEPKWEHYVYDVLPGHEVTFSTLMD
;
A
#
# COMPACT_ATOMS: atom_id res chain seq x y z
N MET A 1 35.92 24.78 18.09
CA MET A 1 34.95 23.76 17.64
C MET A 1 34.60 24.11 16.22
N GLY A 2 34.84 23.20 15.27
CA GLY A 2 34.41 23.39 13.88
C GLY A 2 32.90 23.62 13.79
N SER A 3 32.49 24.57 12.95
CA SER A 3 31.09 24.90 12.69
C SER A 3 30.47 24.06 11.56
N THR A 4 31.32 23.35 10.81
CA THR A 4 30.93 22.63 9.60
C THR A 4 31.12 21.13 9.83
N VAL A 5 30.09 20.33 9.55
CA VAL A 5 30.14 18.87 9.61
C VAL A 5 30.29 18.29 8.22
N HIS A 6 31.11 17.26 8.14
CA HIS A 6 31.34 16.42 6.97
C HIS A 6 30.66 15.07 7.20
N PHE A 7 29.62 14.77 6.44
CA PHE A 7 28.99 13.45 6.42
C PHE A 7 29.55 12.62 5.28
N PHE A 8 30.07 11.43 5.58
CA PHE A 8 30.54 10.49 4.55
C PHE A 8 29.42 9.51 4.20
N ILE A 9 28.59 9.91 3.23
CA ILE A 9 27.34 9.23 2.85
C ILE A 9 27.63 8.20 1.75
N PRO A 10 27.58 6.89 2.02
CA PRO A 10 27.76 5.89 0.98
C PRO A 10 26.48 5.72 0.15
N LEU A 11 26.60 5.74 -1.18
CA LEU A 11 25.43 5.59 -2.05
C LEU A 11 24.95 4.14 -2.19
N GLY A 12 25.83 3.16 -1.90
CA GLY A 12 25.55 1.73 -2.11
C GLY A 12 25.71 1.26 -3.56
N TRP A 13 26.01 2.18 -4.48
CA TRP A 13 26.22 1.95 -5.91
C TRP A 13 27.27 2.93 -6.45
N SER A 14 27.73 2.71 -7.69
CA SER A 14 28.72 3.57 -8.35
C SER A 14 28.08 4.59 -9.27
N LEU A 15 28.36 5.87 -9.02
CA LEU A 15 27.99 6.98 -9.86
C LEU A 15 29.05 7.24 -10.91
N GLN A 16 28.63 7.48 -12.15
CA GLN A 16 29.51 7.74 -13.30
C GLN A 16 30.05 9.18 -13.28
N VAL A 17 30.73 9.56 -12.20
CA VAL A 17 31.48 10.81 -12.06
C VAL A 17 32.93 10.49 -11.67
N PRO A 18 33.92 11.30 -12.10
CA PRO A 18 35.31 11.11 -11.71
C PRO A 18 35.52 11.15 -10.19
N ASP A 19 36.53 10.43 -9.69
CA ASP A 19 36.98 10.56 -8.29
C ASP A 19 37.42 12.00 -8.01
N GLY A 20 36.97 12.56 -6.88
CA GLY A 20 37.22 13.96 -6.51
C GLY A 20 36.34 14.98 -7.24
N PHE A 21 35.36 14.55 -8.06
CA PHE A 21 34.34 15.45 -8.57
C PHE A 21 33.66 16.17 -7.39
N ASN A 22 33.50 17.49 -7.49
CA ASN A 22 32.90 18.27 -6.42
C ASN A 22 31.94 19.33 -6.94
N LYS A 23 30.99 19.73 -6.08
CA LYS A 23 30.03 20.78 -6.40
C LYS A 23 29.58 21.51 -5.14
N THR A 24 29.50 22.84 -5.22
CA THR A 24 28.98 23.70 -4.15
C THR A 24 27.62 24.28 -4.54
N LYS A 25 26.65 24.21 -3.63
CA LYS A 25 25.47 25.06 -3.61
C LYS A 25 25.85 26.40 -3.00
N TYR A 26 25.59 27.48 -3.74
CA TYR A 26 25.81 28.84 -3.25
C TYR A 26 24.82 29.17 -2.13
N PRO A 27 25.22 29.96 -1.12
CA PRO A 27 24.29 30.54 -0.15
C PRO A 27 23.14 31.26 -0.85
N SER A 28 21.90 31.12 -0.35
CA SER A 28 20.75 31.81 -0.94
C SER A 28 20.72 33.31 -0.65
N GLY A 29 21.42 33.77 0.39
CA GLY A 29 21.42 35.18 0.76
C GLY A 29 22.56 35.57 1.70
N GLN A 30 22.35 36.70 2.39
CA GLN A 30 23.22 37.24 3.42
C GLN A 30 22.37 37.70 4.61
N TYR A 31 22.93 37.63 5.82
CA TYR A 31 22.37 38.19 7.05
C TYR A 31 23.37 39.15 7.71
N GLU A 32 22.89 40.09 8.52
CA GLU A 32 23.76 40.94 9.34
C GLU A 32 24.10 40.22 10.65
N THR A 33 25.39 40.09 10.95
CA THR A 33 25.85 39.59 12.24
C THR A 33 25.57 40.61 13.36
N GLU A 34 25.68 40.20 14.62
CA GLU A 34 25.55 41.10 15.78
C GLU A 34 26.55 42.28 15.74
N GLU A 35 27.64 42.13 15.00
CA GLU A 35 28.67 43.16 14.76
C GLU A 35 28.39 44.06 13.55
N GLY A 36 27.24 43.88 12.88
CA GLY A 36 26.83 44.67 11.71
C GLY A 36 27.56 44.31 10.41
N VAL A 37 28.16 43.12 10.34
CA VAL A 37 28.87 42.63 9.14
C VAL A 37 27.94 41.71 8.35
N ALA A 38 27.82 41.94 7.04
CA ALA A 38 27.07 41.04 6.16
C ALA A 38 27.80 39.69 6.01
N ALA A 39 27.17 38.60 6.46
CA ALA A 39 27.66 37.23 6.35
C ALA A 39 26.74 36.40 5.44
N PRO A 40 27.26 35.43 4.66
CA PRO A 40 26.43 34.53 3.85
C PRO A 40 25.52 33.65 4.73
N THR A 41 24.34 33.29 4.23
CA THR A 41 23.44 32.34 4.89
C THR A 41 24.08 30.96 5.07
N THR A 42 23.68 30.24 6.12
CA THR A 42 24.22 28.91 6.49
C THR A 42 23.66 27.77 5.62
N ASP A 43 22.82 28.08 4.63
CA ASP A 43 22.21 27.13 3.70
C ASP A 43 23.12 26.73 2.53
N SER A 44 24.42 27.00 2.61
CA SER A 44 25.37 26.44 1.64
C SER A 44 25.63 24.95 1.90
N ALA A 45 25.91 24.20 0.84
CA ALA A 45 26.36 22.81 0.94
C ALA A 45 27.46 22.54 -0.08
N HIS A 46 28.48 21.76 0.30
CA HIS A 46 29.53 21.34 -0.62
C HIS A 46 29.65 19.82 -0.64
N PHE A 47 29.73 19.24 -1.83
CA PHE A 47 29.76 17.79 -2.03
C PHE A 47 31.05 17.39 -2.74
N ILE A 48 31.71 16.35 -2.25
CA ILE A 48 32.87 15.72 -2.88
C ILE A 48 32.58 14.24 -3.09
N PHE A 49 32.75 13.75 -4.31
CA PHE A 49 32.44 12.38 -4.70
C PHE A 49 33.72 11.54 -4.74
N HIS A 50 33.76 10.51 -3.90
CA HIS A 50 34.87 9.57 -3.80
C HIS A 50 34.48 8.23 -4.41
N GLN A 51 35.33 7.67 -5.28
CA GLN A 51 35.13 6.38 -5.93
C GLN A 51 36.01 5.32 -5.27
N ARG A 52 35.41 4.19 -4.88
CA ARG A 52 36.10 3.06 -4.26
C ARG A 52 35.72 1.74 -4.90
N VAL A 53 36.70 0.86 -4.98
CA VAL A 53 36.51 -0.54 -5.36
C VAL A 53 36.80 -1.36 -4.12
N LEU A 54 35.79 -2.09 -3.66
CA LEU A 54 35.88 -2.94 -2.48
C LEU A 54 35.69 -4.40 -2.86
N GLU A 55 36.29 -5.28 -2.06
CA GLU A 55 36.18 -6.73 -2.19
C GLU A 55 35.49 -7.33 -0.95
N GLY A 56 34.55 -8.26 -1.16
CA GLY A 56 34.33 -9.32 -0.17
C GLY A 56 33.45 -9.07 1.06
N SER A 57 32.90 -7.88 1.32
CA SER A 57 32.06 -7.65 2.52
C SER A 57 30.55 -7.71 2.27
N PRO A 58 29.71 -8.18 3.22
CA PRO A 58 28.26 -7.93 3.19
C PRO A 58 27.90 -6.47 3.52
N HIS A 59 28.84 -5.66 4.03
CA HIS A 59 28.62 -4.27 4.46
C HIS A 59 29.41 -3.25 3.63
N LEU A 60 29.59 -3.52 2.33
CA LEU A 60 30.38 -2.69 1.41
C LEU A 60 30.09 -1.17 1.48
N PRO A 61 28.82 -0.71 1.60
CA PRO A 61 28.56 0.73 1.68
C PRO A 61 29.14 1.35 2.96
N MET A 62 29.00 0.68 4.11
CA MET A 62 29.51 1.16 5.39
C MET A 62 31.05 1.20 5.38
N GLU A 63 31.69 0.13 4.93
CA GLU A 63 33.15 0.06 4.82
C GLU A 63 33.72 1.13 3.90
N ALA A 64 33.08 1.38 2.76
CA ALA A 64 33.49 2.44 1.84
C ALA A 64 33.52 3.80 2.55
N GLY A 65 32.47 4.12 3.32
CA GLY A 65 32.40 5.35 4.10
C GLY A 65 33.56 5.49 5.08
N PHE A 66 33.82 4.45 5.88
CA PHE A 66 34.87 4.45 6.90
C PHE A 66 36.28 4.51 6.30
N GLU A 67 36.56 3.82 5.19
CA GLU A 67 37.86 3.90 4.52
C GLU A 67 38.14 5.30 3.96
N ILE A 68 37.13 5.94 3.35
CA ILE A 68 37.26 7.32 2.86
C ILE A 68 37.49 8.28 4.01
N ALA A 69 36.71 8.16 5.07
CA ALA A 69 36.82 9.03 6.23
C ALA A 69 38.18 8.88 6.92
N ALA A 70 38.64 7.65 7.16
CA ALA A 70 39.95 7.36 7.74
C ALA A 70 41.10 7.93 6.88
N LYS A 71 41.01 7.82 5.55
CA LYS A 71 41.98 8.43 4.64
C LYS A 71 41.97 9.96 4.73
N ARG A 72 40.79 10.59 4.89
CA ARG A 72 40.65 12.04 5.05
C ARG A 72 41.22 12.54 6.37
N THR A 73 41.13 11.77 7.44
CA THR A 73 41.62 12.11 8.78
C THR A 73 43.03 11.59 9.09
N ASN A 74 43.73 10.99 8.12
CA ASN A 74 45.02 10.30 8.30
C ASN A 74 45.00 9.23 9.41
N THR A 75 43.85 8.61 9.65
CA THR A 75 43.69 7.51 10.60
C THR A 75 43.92 6.18 9.87
N GLN A 76 44.56 5.20 10.53
CA GLN A 76 44.76 3.89 9.89
C GLN A 76 43.41 3.21 9.61
N PRO A 77 43.17 2.70 8.38
CA PRO A 77 41.99 1.90 8.10
C PRO A 77 42.00 0.64 8.96
N ARG A 78 40.81 0.19 9.36
CA ARG A 78 40.66 -1.12 10.00
C ARG A 78 40.79 -2.19 8.91
N GLU A 79 41.75 -3.10 9.03
CA GLU A 79 41.90 -4.20 8.06
C GLU A 79 40.69 -5.14 8.13
N SER A 80 39.95 -5.24 7.03
CA SER A 80 38.87 -6.23 6.87
C SER A 80 39.47 -7.59 6.47
N PRO A 81 38.96 -8.71 7.02
CA PRO A 81 39.44 -10.03 6.66
C PRO A 81 39.14 -10.34 5.18
N PRO A 82 40.05 -10.99 4.43
CA PRO A 82 39.85 -11.28 3.03
C PRO A 82 38.77 -12.35 2.86
N ALA A 83 37.63 -11.97 2.29
CA ALA A 83 36.62 -12.90 1.82
C ALA A 83 36.56 -12.85 0.28
N ILE A 84 36.73 -14.00 -0.37
CA ILE A 84 36.72 -14.10 -1.83
C ILE A 84 35.27 -14.09 -2.31
N LEU A 85 34.67 -12.92 -2.57
CA LEU A 85 33.46 -12.74 -3.37
C LEU A 85 33.43 -11.32 -4.00
N ARG A 86 32.95 -11.26 -5.25
CA ARG A 86 32.76 -10.13 -6.20
C ARG A 86 33.28 -8.74 -5.78
N THR A 87 34.13 -8.16 -6.63
CA THR A 87 34.48 -6.73 -6.61
C THR A 87 33.25 -5.86 -6.84
N SER A 88 33.08 -4.82 -6.02
CA SER A 88 31.98 -3.85 -6.12
C SER A 88 32.51 -2.43 -6.18
N HIS A 89 31.99 -1.64 -7.12
CA HIS A 89 32.30 -0.21 -7.23
C HIS A 89 31.28 0.57 -6.39
N GLN A 90 31.78 1.43 -5.52
CA GLN A 90 31.00 2.21 -4.57
C GLN A 90 31.38 3.70 -4.71
N THR A 91 30.37 4.56 -4.61
CA THR A 91 30.57 6.00 -4.47
C THR A 91 30.21 6.43 -3.05
N VAL A 92 31.10 7.20 -2.43
CA VAL A 92 30.88 7.85 -1.14
C VAL A 92 30.87 9.35 -1.37
N VAL A 93 29.85 10.04 -0.86
CA VAL A 93 29.75 11.49 -0.96
C VAL A 93 30.10 12.09 0.38
N GLU A 94 31.19 12.87 0.42
CA GLU A 94 31.52 13.75 1.54
C GLU A 94 30.68 15.01 1.39
N SER A 95 29.68 15.17 2.26
CA SER A 95 28.78 16.32 2.29
C SER A 95 29.16 17.25 3.43
N MET A 96 29.55 18.48 3.08
CA MET A 96 29.86 19.57 4.01
C MET A 96 28.66 20.48 4.18
N VAL A 97 28.18 20.62 5.41
CA VAL A 97 27.07 21.51 5.79
C VAL A 97 27.34 22.16 7.15
N GLU A 98 26.72 23.29 7.41
CA GLU A 98 26.81 23.99 8.70
C GLU A 98 25.95 23.31 9.78
N LEU A 99 26.47 23.24 11.01
CA LEU A 99 25.76 22.71 12.18
C LEU A 99 24.60 23.60 12.61
N ASP A 100 24.76 24.91 12.49
CA ASP A 100 23.80 25.94 12.85
C ASP A 100 22.81 26.25 11.71
N TYR A 101 22.63 25.32 10.77
CA TYR A 101 21.61 25.47 9.73
C TYR A 101 20.20 25.51 10.34
N GLU A 102 19.51 26.62 10.12
CA GLU A 102 18.09 26.80 10.40
C GLU A 102 17.31 26.99 9.10
N PRO A 103 16.32 26.13 8.80
CA PRO A 103 15.52 26.28 7.58
C PRO A 103 14.71 27.58 7.62
N LEU A 104 14.79 28.36 6.54
CA LEU A 104 13.96 29.55 6.29
C LEU A 104 12.52 29.13 5.97
N THR A 105 11.78 28.63 6.96
CA THR A 105 10.32 28.45 6.84
C THR A 105 9.59 28.98 8.06
N SER A 106 8.75 29.97 7.75
CA SER A 106 7.59 30.53 8.46
C SER A 106 7.04 29.68 9.61
N GLY A 107 6.86 30.35 10.75
CA GLY A 107 6.45 29.74 12.00
C GLY A 107 5.22 28.84 11.91
N GLN A 108 5.38 27.63 12.43
CA GLN A 108 4.50 26.96 13.39
C GLN A 108 5.05 25.54 13.60
N ASN A 109 5.70 25.31 14.74
CA ASN A 109 5.23 24.34 15.73
C ASN A 109 6.23 24.22 16.88
N LEU A 110 5.76 24.64 18.05
CA LEU A 110 6.32 24.31 19.35
C LEU A 110 5.94 22.85 19.63
N ASN A 111 6.87 21.92 19.43
CA ASN A 111 6.91 20.63 20.09
C ASN A 111 8.37 20.36 20.49
N ASP A 112 8.59 19.84 21.70
CA ASP A 112 9.90 19.52 22.29
C ASP A 112 10.67 18.40 21.55
N ASP A 113 10.12 17.85 20.46
CA ASP A 113 10.71 16.76 19.66
C ASP A 113 11.51 17.25 18.44
N ALA A 114 11.95 18.52 18.43
CA ALA A 114 12.81 19.01 17.35
C ALA A 114 14.13 18.20 17.34
N PRO A 115 14.50 17.57 16.20
CA PRO A 115 15.74 16.79 16.11
C PRO A 115 16.94 17.66 16.49
N ASP A 116 17.97 17.05 17.09
CA ASP A 116 19.19 17.76 17.48
C ASP A 116 19.87 18.41 16.27
N GLU A 117 20.76 19.39 16.52
CA GLU A 117 21.46 20.16 15.49
C GLU A 117 22.16 19.27 14.44
N LEU A 118 22.82 18.20 14.88
CA LEU A 118 23.55 17.30 13.99
C LEU A 118 22.58 16.50 13.11
N THR A 119 21.46 16.04 13.67
CA THR A 119 20.40 15.38 12.90
C THR A 119 19.77 16.32 11.87
N ARG A 120 19.51 17.59 12.22
CA ARG A 120 18.99 18.59 11.27
C ARG A 120 19.97 18.86 10.14
N ALA A 121 21.25 19.03 10.47
CA ALA A 121 22.30 19.23 9.48
C ALA A 121 22.41 18.01 8.54
N PHE A 122 22.26 16.79 9.08
CA PHE A 122 22.24 15.57 8.27
C PHE A 122 21.04 15.51 7.32
N ASP A 123 19.82 15.75 7.81
CA ASP A 123 18.62 15.75 6.99
C ASP A 123 18.71 16.82 5.88
N TYR A 124 19.30 17.99 6.19
CA TYR A 124 19.62 19.02 5.21
C TYR A 124 20.63 18.54 4.16
N ALA A 125 21.75 17.95 4.58
CA ALA A 125 22.77 17.37 3.70
C ALA A 125 22.18 16.35 2.71
N VAL A 126 21.33 15.45 3.18
CA VAL A 126 20.65 14.46 2.33
C VAL A 126 19.68 15.13 1.34
N SER A 127 18.94 16.14 1.79
CA SER A 127 18.01 16.88 0.93
C SER A 127 18.72 17.57 -0.24
N GLU A 128 19.83 18.24 0.03
CA GLU A 128 20.63 18.95 -0.97
C GLU A 128 21.43 17.99 -1.87
N LEU A 129 21.93 16.89 -1.30
CA LEU A 129 22.53 15.81 -2.07
C LEU A 129 21.53 15.26 -3.10
N ASN A 130 20.28 15.07 -2.72
CA ASN A 130 19.25 14.57 -3.63
C ASN A 130 18.92 15.57 -4.75
N ILE A 131 18.99 16.88 -4.50
CA ILE A 131 18.87 17.90 -5.55
C ILE A 131 20.04 17.75 -6.55
N LEU A 132 21.26 17.59 -6.04
CA LEU A 132 22.43 17.39 -6.89
C LEU A 132 22.36 16.07 -7.68
N LEU A 133 21.97 14.97 -7.05
CA LEU A 133 21.81 13.67 -7.73
C LEU A 133 20.75 13.73 -8.83
N ARG A 134 19.65 14.48 -8.64
CA ARG A 134 18.66 14.74 -9.71
C ARG A 134 19.27 15.53 -10.85
N ALA A 135 20.03 16.57 -10.56
CA ALA A 135 20.70 17.36 -11.59
C ALA A 135 21.70 16.50 -12.40
N ILE A 136 22.46 15.61 -11.72
CA ILE A 136 23.36 14.66 -12.37
C ILE A 136 22.57 13.64 -13.20
N ALA A 137 21.47 13.09 -12.68
CA ALA A 137 20.61 12.16 -13.41
C ALA A 137 20.06 12.78 -14.69
N MET A 138 19.60 14.04 -14.61
CA MET A 138 19.13 14.81 -15.75
C MET A 138 20.25 15.06 -16.77
N ALA A 139 21.44 15.45 -16.32
CA ALA A 139 22.57 15.74 -17.20
C ALA A 139 23.14 14.49 -17.88
N LEU A 140 23.11 13.34 -17.20
CA LEU A 140 23.61 12.06 -17.72
C LEU A 140 22.54 11.24 -18.45
N GLU A 141 21.27 11.67 -18.40
CA GLU A 141 20.10 10.94 -18.90
C GLU A 141 20.03 9.49 -18.38
N LYS A 142 20.43 9.29 -17.13
CA LYS A 142 20.44 7.98 -16.48
C LYS A 142 19.61 7.99 -15.21
N PRO A 143 18.80 6.94 -14.96
CA PRO A 143 18.11 6.81 -13.69
C PRO A 143 19.15 6.67 -12.58
N LEU A 144 19.06 7.52 -11.56
CA LEU A 144 19.86 7.44 -10.35
C LEU A 144 18.95 7.24 -9.14
N ARG A 145 19.37 6.35 -8.24
CA ARG A 145 18.68 6.16 -6.96
C ARG A 145 18.98 7.37 -6.06
N LEU A 146 17.94 7.93 -5.45
CA LEU A 146 18.08 8.98 -4.45
C LEU A 146 18.46 8.38 -3.10
N VAL A 147 19.11 9.19 -2.27
CA VAL A 147 19.51 8.79 -0.92
C VAL A 147 18.35 9.07 0.02
N ALA A 148 17.95 8.07 0.80
CA ALA A 148 17.03 8.25 1.91
C ALA A 148 17.67 7.74 3.20
N ARG A 149 17.26 8.29 4.33
CA ARG A 149 17.82 7.94 5.64
C ARG A 149 17.75 6.43 5.86
N GLU A 150 16.60 5.83 5.62
CA GLU A 150 16.27 4.40 5.78
C GLU A 150 17.12 3.48 4.91
N SER A 151 17.61 3.99 3.78
CA SER A 151 18.46 3.22 2.85
C SER A 151 19.95 3.22 3.21
N LEU A 152 20.37 4.06 4.17
CA LEU A 152 21.76 4.18 4.58
C LEU A 152 22.14 3.17 5.65
N PRO A 153 23.45 2.88 5.81
CA PRO A 153 23.92 2.06 6.93
C PRO A 153 23.49 2.63 8.29
N PRO A 154 23.35 1.79 9.34
CA PRO A 154 22.93 2.24 10.67
C PRO A 154 23.80 3.36 11.24
N THR A 155 25.09 3.35 10.87
CA THR A 155 26.04 4.39 11.22
C THR A 155 26.84 4.83 10.00
N ILE A 156 27.16 6.11 9.95
CA ILE A 156 28.09 6.67 8.96
C ILE A 156 29.20 7.44 9.67
N PRO A 157 30.40 7.54 9.07
CA PRO A 157 31.45 8.36 9.63
C PRO A 157 31.14 9.84 9.43
N ILE A 158 31.57 10.64 10.39
CA ILE A 158 31.55 12.10 10.33
C ILE A 158 32.89 12.68 10.78
N THR A 159 33.18 13.90 10.33
CA THR A 159 34.24 14.74 10.90
C THR A 159 33.77 16.19 10.89
N ILE A 160 34.51 17.08 11.53
CA ILE A 160 34.23 18.51 11.56
C ILE A 160 35.42 19.30 11.01
N SER A 161 35.13 20.47 10.46
CA SER A 161 36.15 21.42 10.05
C SER A 161 35.75 22.86 10.40
N ALA A 162 36.74 23.74 10.38
CA ALA A 162 36.52 25.18 10.47
C ALA A 162 36.20 25.83 9.11
N THR A 163 36.32 25.08 8.01
CA THR A 163 36.11 25.61 6.65
C THR A 163 34.65 25.53 6.28
N LYS A 164 34.05 26.69 6.05
CA LYS A 164 32.63 26.81 5.67
C LYS A 164 32.40 26.30 4.24
N PRO A 165 31.23 25.70 3.89
CA PRO A 165 31.00 25.12 2.57
C PRO A 165 31.11 26.13 1.42
N TRP A 166 30.67 27.38 1.61
CA TRP A 166 30.81 28.44 0.59
C TRP A 166 32.28 28.83 0.32
N GLU A 167 33.19 28.59 1.26
CA GLU A 167 34.62 28.86 1.05
C GLU A 167 35.27 27.87 0.08
N MET A 168 34.60 26.75 -0.21
CA MET A 168 35.06 25.74 -1.16
C MET A 168 34.80 26.14 -2.62
N ILE A 169 34.08 27.24 -2.87
CA ILE A 169 33.81 27.73 -4.23
C ILE A 169 35.15 28.02 -4.93
N ASN A 170 35.36 27.35 -6.07
CA ASN A 170 36.59 27.44 -6.89
C ASN A 170 37.89 27.01 -6.19
N LYS A 171 37.81 26.33 -5.04
CA LYS A 171 38.99 25.73 -4.40
C LYS A 171 39.14 24.27 -4.82
N ASN A 172 40.37 23.88 -5.14
CA ASN A 172 40.72 22.49 -5.46
C ASN A 172 41.34 21.75 -4.27
N ALA A 173 41.87 22.48 -3.29
CA ALA A 173 42.44 21.88 -2.09
C ALA A 173 41.31 21.50 -1.12
N LEU A 174 41.37 20.28 -0.59
CA LEU A 174 40.43 19.80 0.42
C LEU A 174 40.71 20.51 1.76
N PRO A 175 39.67 20.77 2.58
CA PRO A 175 39.85 21.37 3.89
C PRO A 175 40.50 20.37 4.86
N ASP A 176 41.23 20.93 5.83
CA ASP A 176 41.70 20.20 7.00
C ASP A 176 40.50 19.81 7.87
N VAL A 177 40.50 18.57 8.34
CA VAL A 177 39.41 17.98 9.12
C VAL A 177 39.93 17.49 10.47
N GLU A 178 39.07 17.54 11.49
CA GLU A 178 39.36 17.03 12.83
C GLU A 178 39.24 15.48 12.88
N ASP A 179 39.32 14.93 14.09
CA ASP A 179 39.26 13.48 14.32
C ASP A 179 37.95 12.85 13.84
N LEU A 180 38.06 11.58 13.44
CA LEU A 180 36.94 10.77 12.96
C LEU A 180 35.94 10.50 14.10
N SER A 181 34.67 10.79 13.85
CA SER A 181 33.54 10.46 14.73
C SER A 181 32.50 9.63 13.97
N VAL A 182 31.49 9.14 14.68
CA VAL A 182 30.41 8.31 14.11
C VAL A 182 29.06 8.98 14.35
N PHE A 183 28.27 9.07 13.29
CA PHE A 183 26.88 9.50 13.36
C PHE A 183 25.95 8.30 13.22
N ASN A 184 25.02 8.16 14.16
CA ASN A 184 23.99 7.14 14.11
C ASN A 184 22.86 7.64 13.21
N VAL A 185 22.70 7.04 12.03
CA VAL A 185 21.69 7.45 11.07
C VAL A 185 20.34 6.87 11.47
N ASN A 186 20.30 5.54 11.56
CA ASN A 186 19.12 4.79 11.97
C ASN A 186 19.56 3.67 12.90
N TRP A 187 19.02 3.64 14.11
CA TRP A 187 18.86 2.39 14.84
C TRP A 187 17.69 1.60 14.26
N ASN A 188 17.68 1.41 12.93
CA ASN A 188 16.92 0.35 12.31
C ASN A 188 17.65 -0.93 12.67
N ILE A 189 17.59 -1.33 13.96
CA ILE A 189 17.68 -2.75 14.27
C ILE A 189 16.63 -3.34 13.33
N PRO A 190 16.99 -4.26 12.43
CA PRO A 190 15.96 -5.10 11.83
C PRO A 190 15.07 -5.51 12.99
N ILE A 191 13.77 -5.29 12.91
CA ILE A 191 12.86 -5.88 13.87
C ILE A 191 13.05 -7.38 13.65
N ALA A 192 14.09 -7.95 14.27
CA ALA A 192 14.20 -9.35 14.51
C ALA A 192 12.91 -9.61 15.27
N PRO A 193 11.99 -10.41 14.72
CA PRO A 193 10.75 -10.67 15.40
C PRO A 193 11.10 -11.03 16.86
N ASP A 194 10.47 -10.35 17.82
CA ASP A 194 10.86 -10.35 19.24
C ASP A 194 10.89 -11.76 19.88
N GLY A 195 10.48 -12.78 19.13
CA GLY A 195 10.97 -14.13 19.27
C GLY A 195 10.69 -14.92 18.00
N THR A 196 11.18 -16.17 17.97
CA THR A 196 10.44 -17.22 17.26
C THR A 196 9.08 -17.31 17.94
N HIS A 197 8.04 -16.70 17.36
CA HIS A 197 6.68 -16.92 17.82
C HIS A 197 6.42 -18.43 17.81
N ASP A 198 5.71 -18.91 18.82
CA ASP A 198 5.25 -20.29 18.80
C ASP A 198 4.32 -20.45 17.60
N HIS A 199 4.83 -21.15 16.59
CA HIS A 199 4.21 -21.27 15.27
C HIS A 199 3.31 -22.50 15.18
N ASP A 200 2.86 -23.02 16.32
CA ASP A 200 1.97 -24.19 16.41
C ASP A 200 0.74 -24.05 15.49
N GLN A 201 0.29 -22.83 15.20
CA GLN A 201 -0.82 -22.53 14.29
C GLN A 201 -0.42 -21.91 12.93
N LEU A 202 0.88 -21.74 12.65
CA LEU A 202 1.35 -21.03 11.46
C LEU A 202 0.86 -21.68 10.16
N ASN A 203 0.89 -23.01 10.07
CA ASN A 203 0.37 -23.72 8.90
C ASN A 203 -1.13 -23.43 8.70
N THR A 204 -1.92 -23.44 9.77
CA THR A 204 -3.35 -23.12 9.72
C THR A 204 -3.58 -21.68 9.25
N TRP A 205 -2.81 -20.72 9.75
CA TRP A 205 -2.91 -19.31 9.33
C TRP A 205 -2.48 -19.11 7.88
N ILE A 206 -1.41 -19.79 7.43
CA ILE A 206 -0.97 -19.76 6.04
C ILE A 206 -2.03 -20.38 5.14
N ASP A 207 -2.60 -21.53 5.50
CA ASP A 207 -3.64 -22.19 4.71
C ASP A 207 -4.89 -21.30 4.59
N ALA A 208 -5.31 -20.66 5.69
CA ALA A 208 -6.41 -19.67 5.68
C ALA A 208 -6.07 -18.45 4.81
N ALA A 209 -4.84 -17.94 4.91
CA ALA A 209 -4.37 -16.82 4.09
C ALA A 209 -4.29 -17.20 2.60
N LEU A 210 -3.81 -18.40 2.25
CA LEU A 210 -3.75 -18.90 0.87
C LEU A 210 -5.14 -19.10 0.28
N VAL A 211 -6.09 -19.58 1.08
CA VAL A 211 -7.51 -19.64 0.72
C VAL A 211 -8.04 -18.24 0.40
N ASN A 212 -7.79 -17.26 1.27
CA ASN A 212 -8.21 -15.89 1.06
C ASN A 212 -7.52 -15.28 -0.18
N LEU A 213 -6.21 -15.43 -0.34
CA LEU A 213 -5.44 -14.89 -1.47
C LEU A 213 -5.79 -15.54 -2.82
N SER A 214 -5.97 -16.86 -2.87
CA SER A 214 -6.30 -17.57 -4.12
C SER A 214 -7.68 -17.21 -4.67
N THR A 215 -8.62 -16.91 -3.78
CA THR A 215 -9.95 -16.37 -4.13
C THR A 215 -9.96 -14.85 -4.13
N THR A 216 -8.81 -14.23 -3.82
CA THR A 216 -8.61 -12.79 -3.63
C THR A 216 -9.68 -12.18 -2.69
N GLY A 217 -10.03 -12.82 -1.59
CA GLY A 217 -11.11 -12.36 -0.72
C GLY A 217 -10.94 -10.95 -0.15
N PRO A 218 -11.94 -10.49 0.61
CA PRO A 218 -12.05 -9.11 1.06
C PRO A 218 -10.83 -8.71 1.90
N PHE A 219 -10.50 -7.43 1.81
CA PHE A 219 -9.44 -6.73 2.52
C PHE A 219 -8.01 -7.18 2.18
N THR A 220 -7.83 -8.13 1.24
CA THR A 220 -6.50 -8.56 0.76
C THR A 220 -5.75 -7.41 0.08
N THR A 221 -6.44 -6.61 -0.73
CA THR A 221 -5.87 -5.42 -1.40
C THR A 221 -5.30 -4.40 -0.40
N TYR A 222 -6.02 -4.18 0.72
CA TYR A 222 -5.54 -3.32 1.80
C TYR A 222 -4.24 -3.87 2.40
N GLY A 223 -4.20 -5.16 2.71
CA GLY A 223 -3.01 -5.82 3.28
C GLY A 223 -1.78 -5.73 2.36
N ASP A 224 -1.97 -5.95 1.06
CA ASP A 224 -0.89 -5.85 0.07
C ASP A 224 -0.32 -4.44 -0.04
N PHE A 225 -1.19 -3.43 -0.19
CA PHE A 225 -0.73 -2.04 -0.24
C PHE A 225 -0.10 -1.59 1.08
N ARG A 226 -0.66 -2.00 2.22
CA ARG A 226 -0.10 -1.66 3.53
C ARG A 226 1.30 -2.26 3.70
N ARG A 227 1.47 -3.55 3.40
CA ARG A 227 2.77 -4.23 3.43
C ARG A 227 3.79 -3.53 2.54
N GLU A 228 3.40 -3.19 1.30
CA GLU A 228 4.30 -2.53 0.35
C GLU A 228 4.63 -1.08 0.77
N ALA A 229 3.67 -0.37 1.38
CA ALA A 229 3.88 0.96 1.94
C ALA A 229 4.89 0.91 3.11
N ASP A 230 4.73 -0.06 4.01
CA ASP A 230 5.63 -0.25 5.14
C ASP A 230 7.06 -0.56 4.66
N LEU A 231 7.23 -1.39 3.63
CA LEU A 231 8.55 -1.64 2.99
C LEU A 231 9.12 -0.37 2.34
N SER A 232 8.30 0.34 1.57
CA SER A 232 8.69 1.58 0.89
C SER A 232 9.13 2.66 1.88
N PHE A 233 8.47 2.75 3.04
CA PHE A 233 8.81 3.68 4.10
C PHE A 233 10.04 3.23 4.88
N SER A 234 9.97 2.07 5.52
CA SER A 234 10.95 1.65 6.55
C SER A 234 12.26 1.09 6.01
N GLN A 235 12.28 0.53 4.79
CA GLN A 235 13.47 -0.09 4.20
C GLN A 235 14.04 0.75 3.06
N GLU A 236 13.16 1.32 2.22
CA GLU A 236 13.62 2.04 1.02
C GLU A 236 13.75 3.55 1.24
N GLY A 237 13.01 4.10 2.20
CA GLY A 237 12.91 5.55 2.42
C GLY A 237 12.26 6.29 1.24
N ASN A 238 11.46 5.59 0.44
CA ASN A 238 10.74 6.17 -0.69
C ASN A 238 9.42 6.77 -0.22
N TYR A 239 9.49 7.93 0.45
CA TYR A 239 8.34 8.56 1.12
C TYR A 239 7.18 8.88 0.16
N ARG A 240 7.49 9.26 -1.09
CA ARG A 240 6.46 9.52 -2.10
C ARG A 240 5.69 8.25 -2.46
N THR A 241 6.39 7.15 -2.71
CA THR A 241 5.73 5.87 -2.98
C THR A 241 4.97 5.39 -1.75
N ALA A 242 5.56 5.51 -0.56
CA ALA A 242 4.94 5.11 0.69
C ALA A 242 3.60 5.82 0.93
N ILE A 243 3.51 7.16 0.79
CA ILE A 243 2.23 7.87 0.99
C ILE A 243 1.16 7.46 -0.03
N ILE A 244 1.56 7.23 -1.29
CA ILE A 244 0.63 6.76 -2.33
C ILE A 244 0.09 5.38 -1.98
N LEU A 245 0.95 4.48 -1.49
CA LEU A 245 0.56 3.13 -1.09
C LEU A 245 -0.27 3.12 0.19
N TYR A 246 0.06 3.93 1.21
CA TYR A 246 -0.78 4.07 2.41
C TYR A 246 -2.17 4.60 2.07
N ALA A 247 -2.25 5.64 1.23
CA ALA A 247 -3.54 6.15 0.76
C ALA A 247 -4.31 5.08 -0.02
N SER A 248 -3.65 4.35 -0.93
CA SER A 248 -4.26 3.27 -1.70
C SER A 248 -4.74 2.11 -0.81
N ALA A 249 -4.02 1.82 0.27
CA ALA A 249 -4.43 0.87 1.28
C ALA A 249 -5.73 1.33 1.95
N CYS A 250 -5.76 2.54 2.50
CA CYS A 250 -6.96 3.10 3.14
C CYS A 250 -8.15 3.18 2.18
N GLU A 251 -7.93 3.66 0.94
CA GLU A 251 -8.96 3.74 -0.08
C GLU A 251 -9.55 2.35 -0.38
N SER A 252 -8.70 1.34 -0.53
CA SER A 252 -9.12 -0.06 -0.73
C SER A 252 -9.91 -0.58 0.47
N LEU A 253 -9.42 -0.37 1.69
CA LEU A 253 -10.10 -0.79 2.92
C LEU A 253 -11.49 -0.18 3.05
N LEU A 254 -11.60 1.14 2.86
CA LEU A 254 -12.84 1.89 3.01
C LEU A 254 -13.86 1.53 1.91
N ASP A 255 -13.41 1.40 0.66
CA ASP A 255 -14.25 1.01 -0.47
C ASP A 255 -14.74 -0.43 -0.31
N GLU A 256 -13.85 -1.37 0.02
CA GLU A 256 -14.21 -2.77 0.24
C GLU A 256 -15.10 -2.96 1.48
N LEU A 257 -14.88 -2.21 2.56
CA LEU A 257 -15.73 -2.29 3.76
C LEU A 257 -17.16 -1.83 3.47
N LEU A 258 -17.30 -0.74 2.70
CA LEU A 258 -18.60 -0.26 2.23
C LEU A 258 -19.27 -1.32 1.35
N GLN A 259 -18.54 -1.86 0.38
CA GLN A 259 -19.05 -2.91 -0.52
C GLN A 259 -19.51 -4.15 0.26
N HIS A 260 -18.66 -4.67 1.14
CA HIS A 260 -18.93 -5.89 1.89
C HIS A 260 -20.12 -5.73 2.85
N THR A 261 -20.23 -4.56 3.48
CA THR A 261 -21.39 -4.24 4.34
C THR A 261 -22.69 -4.18 3.54
N LEU A 262 -22.69 -3.53 2.36
CA LEU A 262 -23.89 -3.42 1.53
C LEU A 262 -24.29 -4.77 0.92
N TRP A 263 -23.30 -5.59 0.58
CA TRP A 263 -23.51 -6.98 0.16
C TRP A 263 -24.20 -7.81 1.25
N GLU A 264 -23.70 -7.75 2.49
CA GLU A 264 -24.30 -8.49 3.61
C GLU A 264 -25.71 -7.99 3.99
N GLN A 265 -26.02 -6.73 3.67
CA GLN A 265 -27.39 -6.19 3.75
C GLN A 265 -28.30 -6.66 2.61
N ASN A 266 -27.83 -7.56 1.74
CA ASN A 266 -28.53 -8.08 0.56
C ASN A 266 -28.92 -6.99 -0.46
N LEU A 267 -28.18 -5.88 -0.52
CA LEU A 267 -28.42 -4.90 -1.59
C LEU A 267 -27.92 -5.46 -2.92
N ARG A 268 -28.68 -5.20 -3.99
CA ARG A 268 -28.28 -5.63 -5.32
C ARG A 268 -27.15 -4.74 -5.86
N PRO A 269 -26.24 -5.24 -6.71
CA PRO A 269 -25.15 -4.45 -7.30
C PRO A 269 -25.62 -3.18 -8.03
N GLU A 270 -26.73 -3.23 -8.76
CA GLU A 270 -27.30 -2.11 -9.52
C GLU A 270 -27.92 -1.03 -8.62
N GLU A 271 -28.47 -1.43 -7.48
CA GLU A 271 -28.99 -0.52 -6.45
C GLU A 271 -27.82 0.13 -5.72
N THR A 272 -26.84 -0.69 -5.34
CA THR A 272 -25.62 -0.27 -4.66
C THR A 272 -24.83 0.71 -5.52
N ALA A 273 -24.72 0.47 -6.83
CA ALA A 273 -24.01 1.37 -7.75
C ALA A 273 -24.52 2.81 -7.68
N ARG A 274 -25.80 3.05 -7.38
CA ARG A 274 -26.35 4.40 -7.21
C ARG A 274 -25.72 5.16 -6.04
N LYS A 275 -25.26 4.45 -5.00
CA LYS A 275 -24.52 5.03 -3.87
C LYS A 275 -23.10 5.45 -4.25
N PHE A 276 -22.48 4.76 -5.20
CA PHE A 276 -21.13 5.02 -5.69
C PHE A 276 -21.06 6.07 -6.80
N LEU A 277 -22.20 6.50 -7.35
CA LEU A 277 -22.28 7.40 -8.49
C LEU A 277 -22.93 8.73 -8.11
N THR A 278 -22.41 9.81 -8.70
CA THR A 278 -23.05 11.13 -8.66
C THR A 278 -24.36 11.11 -9.46
N LYS A 279 -25.20 12.14 -9.27
CA LYS A 279 -26.43 12.34 -10.09
C LYS A 279 -26.18 12.37 -11.60
N ARG A 280 -24.95 12.68 -12.02
CA ARG A 280 -24.52 12.72 -13.43
C ARG A 280 -23.98 11.37 -13.94
N GLY A 281 -23.91 10.35 -13.09
CA GLY A 281 -23.43 9.01 -13.43
C GLY A 281 -21.91 8.84 -13.38
N SER A 282 -21.17 9.81 -12.82
CA SER A 282 -19.71 9.71 -12.59
C SER A 282 -19.42 9.12 -11.20
N PRO A 283 -18.32 8.36 -11.01
CA PRO A 283 -17.89 7.88 -9.70
C PRO A 283 -17.75 9.01 -8.68
N ARG A 284 -18.19 8.76 -7.45
CA ARG A 284 -17.99 9.67 -6.29
C ARG A 284 -16.58 9.48 -5.74
N GLY A 285 -16.03 10.54 -5.15
CA GLY A 285 -14.75 10.46 -4.45
C GLY A 285 -14.88 9.66 -3.15
N ILE A 286 -13.80 8.99 -2.75
CA ILE A 286 -13.78 8.14 -1.55
C ILE A 286 -14.16 8.90 -0.27
N VAL A 287 -13.67 10.13 -0.09
CA VAL A 287 -14.01 10.97 1.08
C VAL A 287 -15.52 11.20 1.21
N ASP A 288 -16.18 11.44 0.08
CA ASP A 288 -17.63 11.65 0.02
C ASP A 288 -18.39 10.35 0.34
N LEU A 289 -17.92 9.20 -0.15
CA LEU A 289 -18.48 7.89 0.18
C LEU A 289 -18.34 7.56 1.66
N VAL A 290 -17.18 7.85 2.26
CA VAL A 290 -16.90 7.60 3.67
C VAL A 290 -17.83 8.44 4.56
N LYS A 291 -17.92 9.75 4.32
CA LYS A 291 -18.72 10.65 5.16
C LYS A 291 -20.23 10.38 5.05
N ASN A 292 -20.71 10.03 3.86
CA ASN A 292 -22.15 9.99 3.57
C ASN A 292 -22.73 8.58 3.48
N GLU A 293 -22.00 7.60 2.94
CA GLU A 293 -22.49 6.22 2.81
C GLU A 293 -21.97 5.36 3.97
N LEU A 294 -20.65 5.28 4.18
CA LEU A 294 -20.07 4.44 5.22
C LEU A 294 -20.50 4.90 6.62
N GLY A 295 -20.42 6.21 6.90
CA GLY A 295 -20.87 6.75 8.17
C GLY A 295 -22.34 6.45 8.49
N SER A 296 -23.22 6.36 7.47
CA SER A 296 -24.63 6.02 7.66
C SER A 296 -24.86 4.57 8.09
N LEU A 297 -23.88 3.69 7.86
CA LEU A 297 -23.95 2.29 8.24
C LEU A 297 -23.60 2.05 9.72
N TYR A 298 -22.84 2.95 10.33
CA TYR A 298 -22.36 2.80 11.72
C TYR A 298 -22.90 3.88 12.67
N SER A 299 -23.48 4.94 12.13
CA SER A 299 -24.13 6.01 12.90
C SER A 299 -25.54 6.27 12.35
N ASN A 300 -26.52 6.32 13.26
CA ASN A 300 -27.93 6.59 12.92
C ASN A 300 -28.13 7.94 12.21
N SER A 301 -27.24 8.90 12.43
CA SER A 301 -27.25 10.23 11.80
C SER A 301 -26.27 10.37 10.63
N GLY A 302 -25.52 9.31 10.30
CA GLY A 302 -24.31 9.41 9.50
C GLY A 302 -23.20 10.17 10.22
N TRP A 303 -22.05 10.31 9.55
CA TRP A 303 -20.96 11.17 10.03
C TRP A 303 -21.16 12.60 9.55
N GLY A 304 -21.30 12.83 8.24
CA GLY A 304 -21.70 14.14 7.69
C GLY A 304 -20.95 15.33 8.34
N ARG A 305 -21.67 16.20 9.06
CA ARG A 305 -21.09 17.34 9.80
C ARG A 305 -20.42 16.98 11.13
N ASN A 306 -20.77 15.85 11.71
CA ASN A 306 -20.18 15.31 12.93
C ASN A 306 -19.17 14.20 12.54
N THR A 307 -18.22 14.55 11.68
CA THR A 307 -17.19 13.60 11.24
C THR A 307 -16.31 13.23 12.45
N PRO A 308 -16.08 11.93 12.73
CA PRO A 308 -15.15 11.52 13.78
C PRO A 308 -13.75 12.06 13.52
N GLU A 309 -13.04 12.45 14.57
CA GLU A 309 -11.69 13.05 14.48
C GLU A 309 -10.73 12.18 13.66
N VAL A 310 -10.77 10.86 13.84
CA VAL A 310 -9.94 9.90 13.09
C VAL A 310 -10.18 9.96 11.57
N ILE A 311 -11.41 10.23 11.13
CA ILE A 311 -11.76 10.37 9.71
C ILE A 311 -11.23 11.71 9.17
N ASP A 312 -11.34 12.80 9.93
CA ASP A 312 -10.79 14.09 9.52
C ASP A 312 -9.25 14.09 9.51
N ARG A 313 -8.62 13.38 10.45
CA ARG A 313 -7.17 13.11 10.43
C ARG A 313 -6.77 12.31 9.20
N TRP A 314 -7.50 11.25 8.85
CA TRP A 314 -7.24 10.48 7.62
C TRP A 314 -7.31 11.35 6.37
N ILE A 315 -8.31 12.23 6.26
CA ILE A 315 -8.43 13.16 5.12
C ILE A 315 -7.19 14.05 5.04
N THR A 316 -6.79 14.65 6.17
CA THR A 316 -5.71 15.63 6.23
C THR A 316 -4.33 14.99 6.02
N TYR A 317 -4.01 13.96 6.79
CA TYR A 317 -2.64 13.41 6.88
C TYR A 317 -2.39 12.24 5.92
N VAL A 318 -3.42 11.75 5.22
CA VAL A 318 -3.28 10.67 4.25
C VAL A 318 -3.78 11.10 2.88
N ALA A 319 -5.08 11.44 2.75
CA ALA A 319 -5.67 11.72 1.44
C ALA A 319 -5.12 13.02 0.81
N ASP A 320 -5.08 14.12 1.57
CA ASP A 320 -4.58 15.40 1.09
C ASP A 320 -3.07 15.38 0.87
N LEU A 321 -2.31 14.74 1.76
CA LEU A 321 -0.86 14.56 1.60
C LEU A 321 -0.54 13.75 0.33
N ARG A 322 -1.31 12.69 0.04
CA ARG A 322 -1.22 11.95 -1.24
C ARG A 322 -1.58 12.82 -2.44
N ASN A 323 -2.61 13.66 -2.34
CA ASN A 323 -2.98 14.57 -3.42
C ASN A 323 -1.84 15.54 -3.75
N GLN A 324 -1.19 16.12 -2.73
CA GLN A 324 -0.02 16.97 -2.90
C GLN A 324 1.15 16.20 -3.54
N ALA A 325 1.42 14.98 -3.08
CA ALA A 325 2.51 14.15 -3.61
C ALA A 325 2.31 13.79 -5.10
N ILE A 326 1.07 13.51 -5.52
CA ILE A 326 0.74 13.13 -6.90
C ILE A 326 0.60 14.35 -7.81
N HIS A 327 -0.11 15.38 -7.38
CA HIS A 327 -0.50 16.50 -8.25
C HIS A 327 0.50 17.66 -8.22
N ASP A 328 1.04 17.96 -7.04
CA ASP A 328 1.98 19.08 -6.87
C ASP A 328 3.44 18.61 -6.97
N GLY A 329 3.66 17.30 -7.06
CA GLY A 329 4.99 16.71 -7.03
C GLY A 329 5.70 16.95 -5.70
N TYR A 330 4.94 17.07 -4.60
CA TYR A 330 5.48 17.18 -3.25
C TYR A 330 6.24 15.90 -2.84
N ILE A 331 7.18 16.03 -1.91
CA ILE A 331 7.88 14.90 -1.29
C ILE A 331 7.68 15.06 0.20
N PRO A 332 6.86 14.20 0.81
CA PRO A 332 6.62 14.33 2.24
C PRO A 332 7.89 14.07 3.05
N THR A 333 7.94 14.65 4.24
CA THR A 333 9.03 14.43 5.20
C THR A 333 8.85 13.11 5.96
N SER A 334 9.90 12.65 6.64
CA SER A 334 9.83 11.46 7.49
C SER A 334 8.79 11.63 8.62
N SER A 335 8.69 12.83 9.22
CA SER A 335 7.71 13.11 10.27
C SER A 335 6.27 13.08 9.74
N GLU A 336 6.01 13.67 8.58
CA GLU A 336 4.69 13.59 7.92
C GLU A 336 4.29 12.14 7.63
N LEU A 337 5.24 11.29 7.18
CA LEU A 337 4.97 9.87 6.98
C LEU A 337 4.71 9.12 8.29
N ARG A 338 5.40 9.44 9.38
CA ARG A 338 5.10 8.86 10.70
C ARG A 338 3.69 9.21 11.15
N THR A 339 3.30 10.48 11.03
CA THR A 339 1.92 10.91 11.33
C THR A 339 0.90 10.23 10.42
N CYS A 340 1.23 10.02 9.14
CA CYS A 340 0.41 9.21 8.23
C CYS A 340 0.25 7.77 8.76
N VAL A 341 1.34 7.10 9.13
CA VAL A 341 1.30 5.72 9.65
C VAL A 341 0.44 5.60 10.90
N GLU A 342 0.63 6.49 11.87
CA GLU A 342 -0.19 6.58 13.08
C GLU A 342 -1.66 6.76 12.73
N THR A 343 -1.97 7.71 11.84
CA THR A 343 -3.33 7.98 11.40
C THR A 343 -3.98 6.78 10.69
N VAL A 344 -3.21 6.02 9.90
CA VAL A 344 -3.71 4.79 9.26
C VAL A 344 -4.01 3.72 10.32
N ASN A 345 -3.15 3.55 11.33
CA ASN A 345 -3.38 2.60 12.41
C ASN A 345 -4.63 2.97 13.22
N ASP A 346 -4.77 4.25 13.60
CA ASP A 346 -5.94 4.77 14.32
C ASP A 346 -7.23 4.56 13.51
N LEU A 347 -7.17 4.76 12.18
CA LEU A 347 -8.29 4.52 11.28
C LEU A 347 -8.71 3.05 11.28
N VAL A 348 -7.75 2.13 11.18
CA VAL A 348 -8.03 0.68 11.16
C VAL A 348 -8.63 0.23 12.49
N GLU A 349 -8.07 0.68 13.61
CA GLU A 349 -8.59 0.41 14.97
C GLU A 349 -10.03 0.92 15.09
N PHE A 350 -10.29 2.16 14.68
CA PHE A 350 -11.62 2.75 14.70
C PHE A 350 -12.62 1.96 13.85
N LEU A 351 -12.26 1.59 12.62
CA LEU A 351 -13.14 0.81 11.74
C LEU A 351 -13.39 -0.59 12.30
N ALA A 352 -12.37 -1.21 12.88
CA ALA A 352 -12.49 -2.50 13.57
C ALA A 352 -13.51 -2.44 14.71
N ASP A 353 -13.50 -1.37 15.51
CA ASP A 353 -14.46 -1.16 16.60
C ASP A 353 -15.89 -0.90 16.10
N GLN A 354 -16.04 -0.15 15.00
CA GLN A 354 -17.35 0.05 14.37
C GLN A 354 -17.93 -1.27 13.85
N VAL A 355 -17.10 -2.08 13.19
CA VAL A 355 -17.47 -3.40 12.67
C VAL A 355 -17.81 -4.35 13.82
N PHE A 356 -17.01 -4.36 14.88
CA PHE A 356 -17.27 -5.16 16.08
C PHE A 356 -18.61 -4.79 16.74
N THR A 357 -18.92 -3.50 16.82
CA THR A 357 -20.21 -3.03 17.36
C THR A 357 -21.38 -3.51 16.50
N ALA A 358 -21.21 -3.54 15.17
CA ALA A 358 -22.24 -3.98 14.23
C ALA A 358 -22.32 -5.51 14.03
N ARG A 359 -21.44 -6.29 14.66
CA ARG A 359 -21.19 -7.71 14.37
C ARG A 359 -22.43 -8.62 14.43
N THR A 360 -23.41 -8.31 15.28
CA THR A 360 -24.64 -9.12 15.39
C THR A 360 -25.55 -8.96 14.17
N THR A 361 -25.49 -7.79 13.52
CA THR A 361 -26.24 -7.49 12.29
C THR A 361 -25.42 -7.76 11.03
N ARG A 362 -24.09 -7.85 11.16
CA ARG A 362 -23.14 -8.01 10.06
C ARG A 362 -22.01 -8.99 10.42
N PRO A 363 -22.35 -10.25 10.78
CA PRO A 363 -21.37 -11.22 11.24
C PRO A 363 -20.32 -11.59 10.19
N ILE A 364 -20.66 -11.62 8.90
CA ILE A 364 -19.74 -12.02 7.83
C ILE A 364 -18.71 -10.92 7.59
N THR A 365 -19.12 -9.65 7.59
CA THR A 365 -18.19 -8.51 7.52
C THR A 365 -17.29 -8.47 8.74
N ALA A 366 -17.83 -8.73 9.94
CA ALA A 366 -17.05 -8.78 11.16
C ALA A 366 -16.00 -9.89 11.13
N LEU A 367 -16.39 -11.10 10.73
CA LEU A 367 -15.47 -12.23 10.59
C LEU A 367 -14.40 -11.95 9.52
N ALA A 368 -14.78 -11.37 8.38
CA ALA A 368 -13.86 -11.09 7.28
C ALA A 368 -12.80 -10.03 7.61
N LEU A 369 -13.17 -8.97 8.36
CA LEU A 369 -12.23 -7.90 8.70
C LEU A 369 -11.41 -8.21 9.96
N LEU A 370 -12.06 -8.73 11.01
CA LEU A 370 -11.42 -8.92 12.32
C LEU A 370 -10.77 -10.30 12.47
N GLY A 371 -11.29 -11.31 11.77
CA GLY A 371 -10.96 -12.71 12.00
C GLY A 371 -11.26 -13.16 13.44
N GLN A 372 -10.85 -14.39 13.76
CA GLN A 372 -10.96 -14.92 15.13
C GLN A 372 -10.20 -14.03 16.13
N ILE A 373 -8.94 -13.70 15.83
CA ILE A 373 -8.06 -12.94 16.75
C ILE A 373 -8.67 -11.58 17.10
N GLY A 374 -9.14 -10.83 16.10
CA GLY A 374 -9.72 -9.49 16.33
C GLY A 374 -11.05 -9.53 17.08
N LEU A 375 -11.85 -10.59 16.90
CA LEU A 375 -13.09 -10.83 17.66
C LEU A 375 -12.81 -11.25 19.10
N GLU A 376 -11.84 -12.15 19.32
CA GLU A 376 -11.41 -12.59 20.66
C GLU A 376 -10.83 -11.43 21.47
N ALA A 377 -9.95 -10.63 20.87
CA ALA A 377 -9.35 -9.46 21.52
C ALA A 377 -10.41 -8.44 21.99
N ARG A 378 -11.56 -8.40 21.32
CA ARG A 378 -12.71 -7.55 21.67
C ARG A 378 -13.78 -8.27 22.51
N GLY A 379 -13.53 -9.52 22.91
CA GLY A 379 -14.43 -10.31 23.76
C GLY A 379 -15.73 -10.76 23.08
N GLY A 380 -15.74 -10.89 21.75
CA GLY A 380 -16.93 -11.25 20.97
C GLY A 380 -16.85 -12.57 20.21
N TRP A 381 -15.86 -13.41 20.48
CA TRP A 381 -15.81 -14.77 19.91
C TRP A 381 -16.74 -15.72 20.68
N ASP A 382 -17.68 -16.35 19.97
CA ASP A 382 -18.66 -17.28 20.54
C ASP A 382 -18.95 -18.46 19.58
N GLU A 383 -19.83 -19.37 19.98
CA GLU A 383 -20.22 -20.54 19.18
C GLU A 383 -20.85 -20.14 17.84
N GLN A 384 -21.51 -18.98 17.78
CA GLN A 384 -22.10 -18.46 16.54
C GLN A 384 -21.01 -18.08 15.53
N PHE A 385 -19.99 -17.31 15.94
CA PHE A 385 -18.85 -16.98 15.07
C PHE A 385 -18.01 -18.21 14.72
N SER A 386 -17.82 -19.13 15.68
CA SER A 386 -17.18 -20.41 15.41
C SER A 386 -17.93 -21.16 14.31
N SER A 387 -19.27 -21.23 14.36
CA SER A 387 -20.09 -21.88 13.33
C SER A 387 -19.98 -21.25 11.94
N TYR A 388 -19.81 -19.93 11.86
CA TYR A 388 -19.57 -19.23 10.60
C TYR A 388 -18.19 -19.56 10.00
N GLU A 389 -17.21 -19.87 10.85
CA GLU A 389 -15.84 -20.19 10.45
C GLU A 389 -15.62 -21.71 10.21
N THR A 390 -16.39 -22.60 10.86
CA THR A 390 -16.04 -24.05 11.03
C THR A 390 -15.94 -24.87 9.74
N SER A 391 -16.17 -24.31 8.55
CA SER A 391 -15.67 -24.96 7.33
C SER A 391 -15.00 -23.97 6.39
N LEU A 392 -13.74 -24.26 6.04
CA LEU A 392 -13.02 -23.58 4.96
C LEU A 392 -13.82 -23.58 3.65
N THR A 393 -14.68 -24.58 3.46
CA THR A 393 -15.62 -24.66 2.32
C THR A 393 -16.66 -23.53 2.36
N ASP A 394 -17.24 -23.23 3.51
CA ASP A 394 -18.26 -22.16 3.67
C ASP A 394 -17.63 -20.77 3.62
N VAL A 395 -16.43 -20.59 4.19
CA VAL A 395 -15.67 -19.33 4.05
C VAL A 395 -15.33 -19.08 2.57
N ASN A 396 -14.69 -20.03 1.88
CA ASN A 396 -14.42 -19.93 0.43
C ASN A 396 -15.68 -19.59 -0.38
N PHE A 397 -16.79 -20.21 -0.04
CA PHE A 397 -18.07 -20.00 -0.68
C PHE A 397 -18.55 -18.55 -0.53
N ARG A 398 -18.59 -18.03 0.70
CA ARG A 398 -18.98 -16.64 0.97
C ARG A 398 -18.07 -15.64 0.24
N LEU A 399 -16.75 -15.86 0.26
CA LEU A 399 -15.79 -14.99 -0.42
C LEU A 399 -16.01 -14.96 -1.94
N ARG A 400 -16.28 -16.11 -2.55
CA ARG A 400 -16.59 -16.21 -3.99
C ARG A 400 -17.90 -15.53 -4.37
N ILE A 401 -18.92 -15.57 -3.51
CA ILE A 401 -20.18 -14.85 -3.75
C ILE A 401 -19.93 -13.33 -3.71
N PHE A 402 -19.30 -12.84 -2.64
CA PHE A 402 -18.96 -11.42 -2.52
C PHE A 402 -18.15 -10.93 -3.73
N ARG A 403 -17.15 -11.71 -4.16
CA ARG A 403 -16.34 -11.45 -5.36
C ARG A 403 -17.15 -11.24 -6.63
N ARG A 404 -18.14 -12.10 -6.89
CA ARG A 404 -19.03 -11.98 -8.05
C ARG A 404 -19.88 -10.73 -7.94
N TRP A 405 -20.50 -10.54 -6.78
CA TRP A 405 -21.29 -9.36 -6.49
C TRP A 405 -20.49 -8.06 -6.71
N GLY A 406 -19.26 -8.00 -6.21
CA GLY A 406 -18.36 -6.85 -6.36
C GLY A 406 -17.91 -6.63 -7.82
N SER A 407 -17.70 -7.70 -8.57
CA SER A 407 -17.38 -7.62 -10.01
C SER A 407 -18.54 -7.03 -10.82
N VAL A 408 -19.78 -7.43 -10.52
CA VAL A 408 -20.99 -6.82 -11.12
C VAL A 408 -21.14 -5.36 -10.69
N LEU A 409 -20.88 -5.05 -9.42
CA LEU A 409 -20.91 -3.67 -8.93
C LEU A 409 -19.90 -2.80 -9.70
N SER A 410 -18.68 -3.29 -9.95
CA SER A 410 -17.67 -2.59 -10.75
C SER A 410 -18.14 -2.33 -12.18
N TYR A 411 -18.82 -3.29 -12.80
CA TYR A 411 -19.48 -3.11 -14.10
C TYR A 411 -20.50 -1.96 -14.07
N PHE A 412 -21.32 -1.85 -13.01
CA PHE A 412 -22.27 -0.74 -12.88
C PHE A 412 -21.62 0.60 -12.51
N ARG A 413 -20.47 0.58 -11.83
CA ARG A 413 -19.69 1.78 -11.45
C ARG A 413 -18.96 2.42 -12.64
N THR A 414 -18.61 1.65 -13.67
CA THR A 414 -17.91 2.19 -14.85
C THR A 414 -18.82 3.11 -15.67
N SER A 415 -18.27 4.25 -16.12
CA SER A 415 -19.01 5.35 -16.75
C SER A 415 -19.52 5.07 -18.17
N ASN A 416 -19.57 3.80 -18.59
CA ASN A 416 -19.97 3.45 -19.94
C ASN A 416 -21.49 3.60 -20.08
N ARG A 417 -21.93 4.56 -20.93
CA ARG A 417 -23.33 5.00 -21.04
C ARG A 417 -24.27 3.98 -21.70
N LYS A 418 -23.73 2.91 -22.29
CA LYS A 418 -24.53 1.81 -22.86
C LYS A 418 -24.51 0.61 -21.90
N ARG A 419 -25.21 0.76 -20.78
CA ARG A 419 -25.55 -0.37 -19.89
C ARG A 419 -26.68 -1.14 -20.58
N THR A 420 -26.32 -2.13 -21.39
CA THR A 420 -27.29 -3.02 -22.00
C THR A 420 -27.46 -4.23 -21.10
N VAL A 421 -28.71 -4.57 -20.77
CA VAL A 421 -29.02 -5.88 -20.22
C VAL A 421 -28.46 -6.92 -21.19
N PRO A 422 -27.68 -7.93 -20.73
CA PRO A 422 -27.18 -8.96 -21.62
C PRO A 422 -28.31 -9.57 -22.44
N GLY A 423 -28.17 -9.53 -23.77
CA GLY A 423 -29.15 -10.14 -24.67
C GLY A 423 -29.07 -11.67 -24.61
N ALA A 424 -30.20 -12.34 -24.85
CA ALA A 424 -30.27 -13.80 -24.91
C ALA A 424 -29.21 -14.36 -25.87
N GLU A 425 -29.01 -13.72 -27.04
CA GLU A 425 -28.04 -14.14 -28.07
C GLU A 425 -26.56 -14.14 -27.62
N GLN A 426 -26.21 -13.40 -26.56
CA GLN A 426 -24.85 -13.33 -26.00
C GLN A 426 -24.72 -14.13 -24.70
N SER A 427 -25.76 -14.87 -24.31
CA SER A 427 -25.82 -15.60 -23.06
C SER A 427 -25.67 -17.11 -23.29
N THR A 428 -25.03 -17.79 -22.35
CA THR A 428 -24.85 -19.24 -22.34
C THR A 428 -25.84 -19.88 -21.38
N CYS A 429 -26.53 -20.95 -21.80
CA CYS A 429 -27.40 -21.71 -20.90
C CYS A 429 -26.61 -22.71 -20.06
N TYR A 430 -26.94 -22.77 -18.78
CA TYR A 430 -26.36 -23.68 -17.81
C TYR A 430 -27.45 -24.44 -17.06
N LEU A 431 -27.27 -25.75 -16.91
CA LEU A 431 -28.03 -26.57 -15.98
C LEU A 431 -27.21 -26.75 -14.70
N VAL A 432 -27.81 -26.47 -13.55
CA VAL A 432 -27.22 -26.59 -12.22
C VAL A 432 -28.00 -27.67 -11.47
N ILE A 433 -27.34 -28.76 -11.05
CA ILE A 433 -27.95 -29.86 -10.29
C ILE A 433 -27.47 -29.80 -8.83
N TYR A 434 -28.35 -29.33 -7.93
CA TYR A 434 -28.16 -29.17 -6.48
C TYR A 434 -27.79 -30.48 -5.77
N PRO A 435 -26.94 -30.44 -4.72
CA PRO A 435 -26.67 -31.64 -3.93
C PRO A 435 -27.93 -32.24 -3.31
N GLN A 436 -28.97 -31.41 -3.09
CA GLN A 436 -30.29 -31.85 -2.64
C GLN A 436 -31.14 -32.49 -3.76
N GLY A 437 -30.60 -32.68 -4.96
CA GLY A 437 -31.29 -33.29 -6.11
C GLY A 437 -32.24 -32.35 -6.86
N LYS A 438 -32.35 -31.08 -6.46
CA LYS A 438 -33.05 -30.05 -7.24
C LYS A 438 -32.21 -29.65 -8.44
N ASP A 439 -32.82 -29.20 -9.52
CA ASP A 439 -32.10 -28.61 -10.65
C ASP A 439 -32.70 -27.27 -11.09
N GLY A 440 -31.88 -26.45 -11.72
CA GLY A 440 -32.27 -25.13 -12.22
C GLY A 440 -31.53 -24.81 -13.51
N PHE A 441 -32.21 -24.11 -14.42
CA PHE A 441 -31.63 -23.59 -15.65
C PHE A 441 -31.29 -22.11 -15.47
N PHE A 442 -30.15 -21.70 -16.01
CA PHE A 442 -29.65 -20.34 -15.89
C PHE A 442 -29.09 -19.84 -17.22
N LEU A 443 -29.43 -18.61 -17.60
CA LEU A 443 -28.75 -17.87 -18.65
C LEU A 443 -27.65 -17.02 -18.04
N VAL A 444 -26.41 -17.34 -18.37
CA VAL A 444 -25.25 -16.60 -17.89
C VAL A 444 -24.75 -15.69 -19.00
N ASP A 445 -24.49 -14.43 -18.67
CA ASP A 445 -23.98 -13.44 -19.62
C ASP A 445 -22.58 -13.80 -20.16
N GLN A 446 -22.18 -13.18 -21.27
CA GLN A 446 -20.87 -13.43 -21.90
C GLN A 446 -19.67 -13.19 -20.98
N ASN A 447 -19.80 -12.31 -19.99
CA ASN A 447 -18.72 -12.01 -19.06
C ASN A 447 -18.65 -13.02 -17.90
N GLY A 448 -19.66 -13.88 -17.75
CA GLY A 448 -19.71 -14.83 -16.65
C GLY A 448 -19.79 -14.13 -15.30
N VAL A 449 -20.65 -13.13 -15.15
CA VAL A 449 -20.82 -12.49 -13.82
C VAL A 449 -22.28 -12.40 -13.44
N MET A 450 -23.18 -12.47 -14.41
CA MET A 450 -24.62 -12.30 -14.20
C MET A 450 -25.37 -13.54 -14.70
N ALA A 451 -26.19 -14.15 -13.84
CA ALA A 451 -26.99 -15.32 -14.19
C ALA A 451 -28.49 -15.03 -14.02
N GLN A 452 -29.31 -15.26 -15.05
CA GLN A 452 -30.77 -15.17 -14.96
C GLN A 452 -31.36 -16.58 -14.85
N PRO A 453 -32.10 -16.91 -13.77
CA PRO A 453 -32.85 -18.16 -13.69
C PRO A 453 -33.90 -18.21 -14.81
N ILE A 454 -34.00 -19.36 -15.47
CA ILE A 454 -35.03 -19.64 -16.47
C ILE A 454 -35.68 -20.99 -16.18
N THR A 455 -36.89 -21.19 -16.69
CA THR A 455 -37.56 -22.49 -16.65
C THR A 455 -37.13 -23.36 -17.82
N ARG A 456 -37.37 -24.68 -17.72
CA ARG A 456 -37.06 -25.61 -18.81
C ARG A 456 -37.83 -25.27 -20.08
N GLU A 457 -39.04 -24.75 -19.96
CA GLU A 457 -39.93 -24.40 -21.08
C GLU A 457 -39.44 -23.16 -21.85
N GLU A 458 -38.66 -22.28 -21.21
CA GLU A 458 -38.11 -21.06 -21.82
C GLU A 458 -36.92 -21.33 -22.77
N VAL A 459 -36.38 -22.56 -22.75
CA VAL A 459 -35.21 -22.94 -23.54
C VAL A 459 -35.49 -24.18 -24.40
N ILE A 460 -35.27 -24.06 -25.70
CA ILE A 460 -35.32 -25.17 -26.65
C ILE A 460 -33.91 -25.71 -26.83
N LEU A 461 -33.67 -26.92 -26.33
CA LEU A 461 -32.38 -27.59 -26.37
C LEU A 461 -32.32 -28.57 -27.56
N PRO A 462 -31.18 -28.71 -28.25
CA PRO A 462 -31.00 -29.71 -29.29
C PRO A 462 -31.00 -31.12 -28.69
N ASP A 463 -31.33 -32.14 -29.49
CA ASP A 463 -31.40 -33.55 -29.05
C ASP A 463 -30.13 -34.02 -28.31
N LYS A 464 -28.96 -33.55 -28.75
CA LYS A 464 -27.67 -33.87 -28.10
C LYS A 464 -27.55 -33.31 -26.68
N ALA A 465 -28.14 -32.15 -26.41
CA ALA A 465 -28.17 -31.55 -25.07
C ALA A 465 -29.18 -32.29 -24.18
N GLU A 466 -30.35 -32.66 -24.72
CA GLU A 466 -31.33 -33.50 -24.02
C GLU A 466 -30.77 -34.86 -23.63
N GLU A 467 -30.09 -35.54 -24.56
CA GLU A 467 -29.44 -36.82 -24.31
C GLU A 467 -28.37 -36.70 -23.21
N LYS A 468 -27.61 -35.59 -23.20
CA LYS A 468 -26.63 -35.29 -22.15
C LYS A 468 -27.28 -35.11 -20.78
N ILE A 469 -28.41 -34.41 -20.70
CA ILE A 469 -29.18 -34.24 -19.46
C ILE A 469 -29.73 -35.58 -18.98
N TRP A 470 -30.33 -36.36 -19.88
CA TRP A 470 -30.89 -37.68 -19.57
C TRP A 470 -29.81 -38.63 -19.04
N ASN A 471 -28.65 -38.71 -19.70
CA ASN A 471 -27.53 -39.53 -19.26
C ASN A 471 -27.10 -39.18 -17.83
N ILE A 472 -26.97 -37.88 -17.52
CA ILE A 472 -26.55 -37.43 -16.19
C ILE A 472 -27.60 -37.74 -15.13
N LYS A 473 -28.89 -37.48 -15.40
CA LYS A 473 -29.98 -37.79 -14.46
C LYS A 473 -30.15 -39.31 -14.27
N SER A 474 -29.91 -40.11 -15.31
CA SER A 474 -30.05 -41.57 -15.26
C SER A 474 -28.95 -42.27 -14.44
N LEU A 475 -27.79 -41.61 -14.25
CA LEU A 475 -26.67 -42.13 -13.46
C LEU A 475 -26.97 -42.20 -11.95
N ASN A 476 -28.12 -41.71 -11.48
CA ASN A 476 -28.64 -41.83 -10.10
C ASN A 476 -27.59 -41.60 -8.98
N THR A 477 -26.59 -40.77 -9.27
CA THR A 477 -25.51 -40.44 -8.34
C THR A 477 -25.75 -39.00 -7.89
N PRO A 478 -25.72 -38.69 -6.59
CA PRO A 478 -25.89 -37.33 -6.08
C PRO A 478 -24.58 -36.56 -6.30
N LEU A 479 -24.27 -36.23 -7.56
CA LEU A 479 -23.12 -35.41 -7.90
C LEU A 479 -23.60 -34.00 -8.23
N PRO A 480 -23.30 -33.00 -7.39
CA PRO A 480 -23.45 -31.62 -7.77
C PRO A 480 -22.74 -31.36 -9.12
N ALA A 481 -23.49 -30.88 -10.11
CA ALA A 481 -22.96 -30.68 -11.46
C ALA A 481 -23.51 -29.42 -12.12
N VAL A 482 -22.62 -28.59 -12.67
CA VAL A 482 -23.03 -27.51 -13.57
C VAL A 482 -22.60 -27.84 -14.99
N ILE A 483 -23.55 -27.79 -15.90
CA ILE A 483 -23.39 -28.30 -17.25
C ILE A 483 -23.67 -27.16 -18.21
N LYS A 484 -22.68 -26.83 -19.04
CA LYS A 484 -22.89 -25.94 -20.19
C LYS A 484 -23.78 -26.64 -21.22
N LEU A 485 -24.86 -25.96 -21.60
CA LEU A 485 -25.82 -26.43 -22.60
C LEU A 485 -25.84 -25.47 -23.79
N SER A 486 -25.76 -26.05 -24.99
CA SER A 486 -26.15 -25.32 -26.21
C SER A 486 -27.68 -25.31 -26.29
N TYR A 487 -28.26 -24.23 -26.81
CA TYR A 487 -29.70 -24.11 -27.06
C TYR A 487 -29.93 -23.63 -28.49
N GLU A 488 -31.07 -24.00 -29.08
CA GLU A 488 -31.46 -23.65 -30.45
C GLU A 488 -32.31 -22.39 -30.48
N LYS A 489 -33.21 -22.25 -29.50
CA LYS A 489 -34.12 -21.12 -29.38
C LYS A 489 -34.39 -20.83 -27.92
N LEU A 490 -34.70 -19.57 -27.66
CA LEU A 490 -34.97 -19.07 -26.34
C LEU A 490 -36.23 -18.21 -26.37
N ASP A 491 -37.26 -18.64 -25.64
CA ASP A 491 -38.57 -18.01 -25.56
C ASP A 491 -38.81 -17.60 -24.10
N LEU A 492 -38.18 -16.49 -23.68
CA LEU A 492 -38.33 -16.00 -22.31
C LEU A 492 -39.77 -15.57 -22.05
N LEU A 493 -40.33 -16.04 -20.93
CA LEU A 493 -41.61 -15.59 -20.40
C LEU A 493 -41.53 -14.14 -19.89
N GLN A 494 -40.32 -13.68 -19.54
CA GLN A 494 -40.06 -12.33 -19.06
C GLN A 494 -38.89 -11.70 -19.81
N GLU A 495 -39.05 -10.45 -20.24
CA GLU A 495 -37.93 -9.71 -20.83
C GLU A 495 -36.74 -9.64 -19.86
N PRO A 496 -35.49 -9.74 -20.37
CA PRO A 496 -34.30 -9.58 -19.54
C PRO A 496 -34.33 -8.22 -18.84
N LYS A 497 -34.39 -8.25 -17.51
CA LYS A 497 -34.30 -7.08 -16.63
C LYS A 497 -33.29 -7.35 -15.54
N TRP A 498 -32.63 -6.30 -15.05
CA TRP A 498 -31.64 -6.41 -13.97
C TRP A 498 -32.18 -7.15 -12.75
N GLU A 499 -33.45 -6.89 -12.40
CA GLU A 499 -34.18 -7.52 -11.29
C GLU A 499 -34.25 -9.05 -11.35
N HIS A 500 -34.11 -9.64 -12.54
CA HIS A 500 -34.19 -11.08 -12.74
C HIS A 500 -32.82 -11.78 -12.66
N TYR A 501 -31.71 -11.03 -12.61
CA TYR A 501 -30.39 -11.62 -12.42
C TYR A 501 -30.12 -11.95 -10.96
N VAL A 502 -29.42 -13.06 -10.77
CA VAL A 502 -28.89 -13.60 -9.52
C VAL A 502 -27.36 -13.56 -9.61
N TYR A 503 -26.73 -13.18 -8.51
CA TYR A 503 -25.28 -12.96 -8.43
C TYR A 503 -24.57 -14.06 -7.63
N ASP A 504 -25.36 -14.92 -6.98
CA ASP A 504 -24.89 -15.97 -6.10
C ASP A 504 -24.64 -17.29 -6.85
N VAL A 505 -25.07 -17.38 -8.13
CA VAL A 505 -25.00 -18.59 -8.97
C VAL A 505 -24.14 -18.38 -10.23
N LEU A 506 -22.83 -18.55 -10.03
CA LEU A 506 -21.70 -19.02 -10.88
C LEU A 506 -21.28 -18.40 -12.22
N PRO A 507 -19.94 -18.35 -12.38
CA PRO A 507 -19.26 -19.31 -13.29
C PRO A 507 -18.01 -19.99 -12.72
N GLY A 508 -17.76 -21.20 -13.22
CA GLY A 508 -16.68 -22.13 -12.83
C GLY A 508 -17.15 -23.57 -12.53
N HIS A 509 -18.47 -23.76 -12.39
CA HIS A 509 -19.18 -25.04 -12.29
C HIS A 509 -19.19 -25.79 -10.94
N GLU A 510 -19.66 -25.17 -9.86
CA GLU A 510 -19.99 -25.84 -8.58
C GLU A 510 -21.50 -25.88 -8.35
N VAL A 511 -21.99 -26.83 -7.57
CA VAL A 511 -23.39 -26.80 -7.17
C VAL A 511 -23.48 -26.97 -5.67
N THR A 512 -24.09 -26.00 -5.01
CA THR A 512 -23.86 -25.70 -3.59
C THR A 512 -25.03 -26.09 -2.70
N PHE A 513 -24.70 -26.50 -1.47
CA PHE A 513 -25.64 -26.76 -0.38
C PHE A 513 -26.08 -25.40 0.19
N SER A 514 -27.21 -24.85 -0.24
CA SER A 514 -27.77 -23.65 0.40
C SER A 514 -28.23 -23.97 1.82
N THR A 515 -27.51 -23.48 2.84
CA THR A 515 -27.97 -23.36 4.24
C THR A 515 -28.24 -21.90 4.64
N LEU A 516 -28.03 -20.94 3.73
CA LEU A 516 -28.34 -19.51 3.94
C LEU A 516 -29.76 -19.13 3.49
N MET A 517 -30.53 -20.10 3.01
CA MET A 517 -31.97 -19.95 2.75
C MET A 517 -32.73 -20.98 3.57
N ASP A 518 -32.84 -20.70 4.87
CA ASP A 518 -34.05 -20.99 5.64
C ASP A 518 -34.62 -19.66 6.15
#